data_AF-A0A7X3ZCQ8-F1
#
_entry.id   AF-A0A7X3ZCQ8-F1
#
_cell.length_a   1.000
_cell.length_b   1.000
_cell.length_c   1.000
_cell.angle_alpha   90.00
_cell.angle_beta   90.00
_cell.angle_gamma   90.00
#
_symmetry.space_group_name_H-M   'P 1'
#
loop_
_entity.id
_entity.type
_entity.pdbx_description
1 polymer ?
#
loop_
_entity_poly.entity_id
_entity_poly.type
_entity_poly.pdbx_seq_one_letter_code
_entity_poly.pdbx_strand_id
1 'polypeptide(L)'
;MVPSRTWVLAASLLLAATFAGSGTFGDETDYQERDIHGWRIVIEARLAESPSLVAPMIEKLEAQLFRIAANVPSPQVDRLRKTPIWLVQTDPYMEAQDFLGLYHFSAEWLVENGYPSELHQAIQFDQRFGREYSPGIVFPQLANA
;
A
#
# COMPACT_ATOMS: atom_id res chain seq x y z
N MET A 1 -51.42 18.86 44.73
CA MET A 1 -50.15 19.62 44.75
C MET A 1 -49.03 18.60 44.63
N VAL A 2 -48.47 18.43 43.42
CA VAL A 2 -47.41 17.47 43.10
C VAL A 2 -46.28 18.28 42.47
N PRO A 3 -45.04 18.26 42.97
CA PRO A 3 -43.94 18.85 42.25
C PRO A 3 -43.31 17.81 41.32
N SER A 4 -43.35 18.15 40.04
CA SER A 4 -42.51 17.64 38.96
C SER A 4 -41.02 17.88 39.24
N ARG A 5 -40.14 16.97 38.82
CA ARG A 5 -38.76 17.29 38.41
C ARG A 5 -38.14 16.17 37.57
N THR A 6 -38.31 16.34 36.26
CA THR A 6 -37.30 16.25 35.18
C THR A 6 -36.25 15.14 35.26
N TRP A 7 -36.32 14.27 34.26
CA TRP A 7 -35.37 13.23 33.89
C TRP A 7 -34.07 13.87 33.36
N VAL A 8 -32.91 13.42 33.82
CA VAL A 8 -31.62 13.72 33.20
C VAL A 8 -31.22 12.53 32.35
N LEU A 9 -31.44 12.64 31.03
CA LEU A 9 -30.83 11.74 30.05
C LEU A 9 -29.43 12.27 29.75
N ALA A 10 -28.40 11.58 30.23
CA ALA A 10 -27.02 11.82 29.82
C ALA A 10 -26.83 11.28 28.40
N ALA A 11 -26.78 12.18 27.42
CA ALA A 11 -26.40 11.87 26.06
C ALA A 11 -24.87 11.81 25.97
N SER A 12 -24.32 10.59 25.88
CA SER A 12 -22.91 10.40 25.56
C SER A 12 -22.70 10.60 24.06
N LEU A 13 -22.22 11.79 23.68
CA LEU A 13 -21.67 12.03 22.35
C LEU A 13 -20.34 11.27 22.22
N LEU A 14 -20.34 10.20 21.44
CA LEU A 14 -19.11 9.60 20.91
C LEU A 14 -18.53 10.56 19.86
N LEU A 15 -17.41 11.17 20.20
CA LEU A 15 -16.63 12.05 19.34
C LEU A 15 -16.07 11.22 18.18
N ALA A 16 -16.63 11.40 16.98
CA ALA A 16 -16.05 10.86 15.75
C ALA A 16 -14.70 11.58 15.50
N ALA A 17 -13.61 10.81 15.44
CA ALA A 17 -12.32 11.34 15.05
C ALA A 17 -12.35 11.72 13.56
N THR A 18 -12.47 13.01 13.28
CA THR A 18 -12.33 13.56 11.94
C THR A 18 -10.84 13.63 11.60
N PHE A 19 -10.40 12.80 10.64
CA PHE A 19 -9.09 12.97 10.01
C PHE A 19 -9.14 14.22 9.14
N ALA A 20 -8.63 15.33 9.66
CA ALA A 20 -8.43 16.55 8.90
C ALA A 20 -7.15 16.42 8.05
N GLY A 21 -7.28 15.83 6.86
CA GLY A 21 -6.24 15.96 5.82
C GLY A 21 -6.21 17.40 5.34
N SER A 22 -5.28 18.19 5.88
CA SER A 22 -5.05 19.57 5.44
C SER A 22 -4.28 19.55 4.13
N GLY A 23 -4.98 19.69 3.02
CA GLY A 23 -4.35 19.87 1.71
C GLY A 23 -3.89 21.32 1.53
N THR A 24 -2.62 21.53 1.22
CA THR A 24 -2.13 22.77 0.62
C THR A 24 -0.86 22.55 -0.22
N PHE A 25 -1.02 22.87 -1.51
CA PHE A 25 -0.06 23.26 -2.58
C PHE A 25 0.94 22.22 -3.08
N GLY A 26 0.81 21.90 -4.37
CA GLY A 26 1.55 20.86 -5.06
C GLY A 26 3.00 21.21 -5.40
N ASP A 27 3.87 20.23 -5.15
CA ASP A 27 5.05 19.79 -5.90
C ASP A 27 5.56 18.51 -5.18
N GLU A 28 6.24 17.61 -5.91
CA GLU A 28 6.76 16.30 -5.49
C GLU A 28 5.72 15.19 -5.15
N THR A 29 5.42 14.41 -6.20
CA THR A 29 4.86 13.05 -6.19
C THR A 29 3.55 12.83 -5.42
N ASP A 30 2.44 13.08 -6.11
CA ASP A 30 1.10 12.73 -5.64
C ASP A 30 0.97 11.19 -5.63
N TYR A 31 0.94 10.60 -4.43
CA TYR A 31 0.75 9.16 -4.24
C TYR A 31 -0.54 8.93 -3.45
N GLN A 32 -1.32 7.92 -3.84
CA GLN A 32 -2.42 7.43 -3.01
C GLN A 32 -1.96 6.25 -2.17
N GLU A 33 -2.20 6.32 -0.87
CA GLU A 33 -1.91 5.21 0.04
C GLU A 33 -3.16 4.39 0.33
N ARG A 34 -2.97 3.07 0.49
CA ARG A 34 -3.98 2.13 0.99
C ARG A 34 -3.36 1.18 1.99
N ASP A 35 -4.15 0.74 2.96
CA ASP A 35 -3.82 -0.43 3.78
C ASP A 35 -4.53 -1.65 3.21
N ILE A 36 -3.77 -2.71 2.92
CA ILE A 36 -4.30 -4.00 2.52
C ILE A 36 -3.72 -5.08 3.42
N HIS A 37 -4.55 -5.71 4.25
CA HIS A 37 -4.15 -6.74 5.21
C HIS A 37 -3.00 -6.32 6.14
N GLY A 38 -2.86 -5.02 6.43
CA GLY A 38 -1.77 -4.45 7.24
C GLY A 38 -0.48 -4.12 6.46
N TRP A 39 -0.48 -4.24 5.13
CA TRP A 39 0.59 -3.74 4.27
C TRP A 39 0.25 -2.34 3.76
N ARG A 40 1.26 -1.45 3.78
CA ARG A 40 1.18 -0.14 3.12
C ARG A 40 1.35 -0.32 1.61
N ILE A 41 0.32 0.04 0.85
CA ILE A 41 0.32 0.08 -0.61
C ILE A 41 0.37 1.54 -1.06
N VAL A 42 1.35 1.89 -1.87
CA VAL A 42 1.56 3.23 -2.44
C VAL A 42 1.23 3.16 -3.93
N ILE A 43 0.37 4.05 -4.42
CA ILE A 43 -0.11 4.05 -5.81
C ILE A 43 0.30 5.38 -6.45
N GLU A 44 1.08 5.31 -7.52
CA GLU A 44 1.44 6.47 -8.36
C GLU A 44 0.18 7.22 -8.83
N ALA A 45 0.13 8.56 -8.71
CA ALA A 45 -1.03 9.34 -9.14
C ALA A 45 -1.48 9.03 -10.58
N ARG A 46 -0.53 8.92 -11.53
CA ARG A 46 -0.84 8.59 -12.92
C ARG A 46 -1.54 7.23 -13.05
N LEU A 47 -1.13 6.25 -12.26
CA LEU A 47 -1.81 4.96 -12.21
C LEU A 47 -3.19 5.11 -11.55
N ALA A 48 -3.31 5.90 -10.49
CA ALA A 48 -4.55 6.14 -9.76
C ALA A 48 -5.64 6.81 -10.61
N GLU A 49 -5.27 7.58 -11.63
CA GLU A 49 -6.18 8.13 -12.65
C GLU A 49 -6.82 7.05 -13.56
N SER A 50 -6.30 5.81 -13.52
CA SER A 50 -6.76 4.69 -14.33
C SER A 50 -7.32 3.54 -13.47
N PRO A 51 -8.57 3.65 -12.95
CA PRO A 51 -9.18 2.60 -12.12
C PRO A 51 -9.20 1.21 -12.75
N SER A 52 -9.30 1.12 -14.08
CA SER A 52 -9.25 -0.14 -14.83
C SER A 52 -7.90 -0.85 -14.78
N LEU A 53 -6.81 -0.11 -14.53
CA LEU A 53 -5.47 -0.67 -14.31
C LEU A 53 -5.25 -0.99 -12.83
N VAL A 54 -5.73 -0.13 -11.93
CA VAL A 54 -5.57 -0.31 -10.47
C VAL A 54 -6.36 -1.51 -9.95
N ALA A 55 -7.64 -1.62 -10.32
CA ALA A 55 -8.54 -2.66 -9.79
C ALA A 55 -7.97 -4.09 -9.85
N PRO A 56 -7.48 -4.59 -11.00
CA PRO A 56 -6.92 -5.94 -11.07
C PRO A 56 -5.62 -6.11 -10.27
N MET A 57 -4.81 -5.05 -10.12
CA MET A 57 -3.61 -5.11 -9.26
C MET A 57 -3.99 -5.25 -7.79
N ILE A 58 -4.99 -4.49 -7.34
CA ILE A 58 -5.50 -4.53 -5.97
C ILE A 58 -6.13 -5.89 -5.67
N GLU A 59 -7.00 -6.41 -6.54
CA GLU A 59 -7.64 -7.73 -6.36
C GLU A 59 -6.58 -8.84 -6.20
N LYS A 60 -5.54 -8.81 -7.03
CA LYS A 60 -4.45 -9.77 -6.97
C LYS A 60 -3.60 -9.62 -5.70
N LEU A 61 -3.31 -8.39 -5.29
CA LEU A 61 -2.61 -8.10 -4.03
C LEU A 61 -3.42 -8.60 -2.83
N GLU A 62 -4.72 -8.30 -2.75
CA GLU A 62 -5.59 -8.80 -1.67
C GLU A 62 -5.51 -10.32 -1.56
N ALA A 63 -5.71 -11.03 -2.68
CA ALA A 63 -5.65 -12.49 -2.69
C ALA A 63 -4.28 -13.05 -2.24
N GLN A 64 -3.18 -12.46 -2.72
CA GLN A 64 -1.83 -12.93 -2.40
C GLN A 64 -1.43 -12.59 -0.96
N LEU A 65 -1.71 -11.39 -0.48
CA LEU A 65 -1.42 -10.93 0.88
C LEU A 65 -2.27 -11.66 1.92
N PHE A 66 -3.55 -11.94 1.61
CA PHE A 66 -4.40 -12.80 2.43
C PHE A 66 -3.77 -14.19 2.61
N ARG A 67 -3.32 -14.82 1.52
CA ARG A 67 -2.67 -16.13 1.57
C ARG A 67 -1.39 -16.10 2.40
N ILE A 68 -0.59 -15.04 2.28
CA ILE A 68 0.61 -14.87 3.11
C ILE A 68 0.23 -14.77 4.59
N ALA A 69 -0.70 -13.89 4.94
CA ALA A 69 -1.15 -13.70 6.32
C ALA A 69 -1.75 -14.97 6.95
N ALA A 70 -2.37 -15.83 6.13
CA ALA A 70 -2.97 -17.08 6.60
C ALA A 70 -1.99 -18.25 6.76
N ASN A 71 -0.86 -18.26 6.03
CA ASN A 71 0.05 -19.42 5.97
C ASN A 71 1.44 -19.16 6.58
N VAL A 72 1.80 -17.91 6.84
CA VAL A 72 3.07 -17.53 7.46
C VAL A 72 2.83 -17.22 8.94
N PRO A 73 3.71 -17.65 9.87
CA PRO A 73 3.48 -17.36 11.29
C PRO A 73 3.51 -15.85 11.57
N SER A 74 2.69 -15.41 12.52
CA SER A 74 2.44 -13.97 12.75
C SER A 74 3.69 -13.11 12.95
N PRO A 75 4.72 -13.54 13.71
CA PRO A 75 5.94 -12.75 13.87
C PRO A 75 6.68 -12.47 12.55
N GLN A 76 6.60 -13.38 11.59
CA GLN A 76 7.18 -13.21 10.26
C GLN A 76 6.30 -12.27 9.43
N VAL A 77 4.98 -12.43 9.44
CA VAL A 77 4.03 -11.54 8.75
C VAL A 77 4.23 -10.09 9.20
N ASP A 78 4.40 -9.86 10.50
CA ASP A 78 4.61 -8.52 11.05
C ASP A 78 5.94 -7.89 10.58
N ARG A 79 6.94 -8.69 10.26
CA ARG A 79 8.16 -8.21 9.59
C ARG A 79 7.90 -7.87 8.13
N LEU A 80 7.14 -8.71 7.41
CA LEU A 80 6.83 -8.48 5.99
C LEU A 80 6.01 -7.22 5.77
N ARG A 81 5.05 -6.91 6.67
CA ARG A 81 4.22 -5.70 6.62
C ARG A 81 4.99 -4.38 6.65
N LYS A 82 6.23 -4.41 7.14
CA LYS A 82 7.13 -3.25 7.14
C LYS A 82 7.68 -2.94 5.74
N THR A 83 7.55 -3.85 4.78
CA THR A 83 7.96 -3.66 3.39
C THR A 83 6.80 -3.03 2.63
N PRO A 84 6.88 -1.75 2.25
CA PRO A 84 5.84 -1.11 1.46
C PRO A 84 5.80 -1.71 0.05
N ILE A 85 4.61 -1.70 -0.55
CA ILE A 85 4.40 -2.15 -1.93
C ILE A 85 3.99 -0.95 -2.77
N TRP A 86 4.69 -0.72 -3.87
CA TRP A 86 4.49 0.39 -4.77
C TRP A 86 3.88 -0.10 -6.08
N LEU A 87 2.82 0.58 -6.52
CA LEU A 87 2.17 0.35 -7.79
C LEU A 87 2.43 1.54 -8.69
N VAL A 88 3.09 1.28 -9.82
CA VAL A 88 3.38 2.28 -10.85
C VAL A 88 2.70 1.90 -12.15
N GLN A 89 2.48 2.88 -13.04
CA GLN A 89 1.88 2.58 -14.33
C GLN A 89 2.83 1.78 -15.23
N THR A 90 4.08 2.22 -15.35
CA THR A 90 5.10 1.62 -16.23
C THR A 90 6.48 1.80 -15.62
N ASP A 91 7.36 0.84 -15.81
CA ASP A 91 8.78 0.94 -15.45
C ASP A 91 9.64 0.39 -16.60
N PRO A 92 10.42 1.24 -17.31
CA PRO A 92 11.19 0.79 -18.48
C PRO A 92 12.24 -0.28 -18.16
N TYR A 93 12.81 -0.28 -16.96
CA TYR A 93 13.78 -1.29 -16.55
C TYR A 93 13.09 -2.63 -16.32
N MET A 94 11.94 -2.63 -15.62
CA MET A 94 11.12 -3.83 -15.46
C MET A 94 10.59 -4.36 -16.79
N GLU A 95 10.24 -3.49 -17.74
CA GLU A 95 9.82 -3.89 -19.09
C GLU A 95 10.98 -4.53 -19.86
N ALA A 96 12.17 -3.92 -19.85
CA ALA A 96 13.34 -4.43 -20.54
C ALA A 96 13.83 -5.78 -19.99
N GLN A 97 13.63 -6.03 -18.69
CA GLN A 97 14.02 -7.28 -18.02
C GLN A 97 12.89 -8.32 -17.93
N ASP A 98 11.70 -8.00 -18.45
CA ASP A 98 10.50 -8.83 -18.31
C ASP A 98 10.17 -9.21 -16.85
N PHE A 99 10.38 -8.26 -15.94
CA PHE A 99 10.03 -8.41 -14.52
C PHE A 99 8.65 -7.84 -14.24
N LEU A 100 7.84 -8.60 -13.51
CA LEU A 100 6.56 -8.10 -13.00
C LEU A 100 6.70 -7.35 -11.69
N GLY A 101 7.77 -7.60 -10.92
CA GLY A 101 8.06 -6.86 -9.70
C GLY A 101 9.53 -6.89 -9.29
N LEU A 102 9.95 -5.87 -8.54
CA LEU A 102 11.32 -5.65 -8.08
C LEU A 102 11.36 -5.31 -6.60
N TYR A 103 12.43 -5.72 -5.92
CA TYR A 103 12.76 -5.23 -4.58
C TYR A 103 14.01 -4.37 -4.64
N HIS A 104 13.96 -3.19 -4.02
CA HIS A 104 15.04 -2.21 -4.12
C HIS A 104 15.90 -2.18 -2.86
N PHE A 105 17.15 -2.62 -2.98
CA PHE A 105 18.07 -2.74 -1.83
C PHE A 105 18.97 -1.51 -1.63
N SER A 106 19.12 -0.63 -2.62
CA SER A 106 20.07 0.49 -2.59
C SER A 106 19.36 1.81 -2.89
N ALA A 107 19.27 2.69 -1.88
CA ALA A 107 18.77 4.05 -2.04
C ALA A 107 19.67 4.88 -2.97
N GLU A 108 20.99 4.67 -2.91
CA GLU A 108 21.97 5.36 -3.75
C GLU A 108 21.74 5.04 -5.22
N TRP A 109 21.60 3.76 -5.58
CA TRP A 109 21.34 3.34 -6.96
C TRP A 109 20.04 3.94 -7.50
N LEU A 110 18.98 4.00 -6.66
CA LEU A 110 17.71 4.61 -7.05
C LEU A 110 17.91 6.07 -7.48
N VAL A 111 18.54 6.88 -6.62
CA VAL A 111 18.77 8.30 -6.91
C VAL A 111 19.67 8.49 -8.13
N GLU A 112 20.76 7.73 -8.24
CA GLU A 112 21.69 7.78 -9.38
C GLU A 112 21.02 7.46 -10.72
N ASN A 113 19.96 6.64 -10.70
CA ASN A 113 19.22 6.21 -11.88
C ASN A 113 17.87 6.93 -12.04
N GLY A 114 17.63 8.01 -11.29
CA GLY A 114 16.45 8.87 -11.45
C GLY A 114 15.15 8.30 -10.88
N TYR A 115 15.24 7.34 -9.96
CA TYR A 115 14.11 6.78 -9.24
C TYR A 115 13.86 7.50 -7.90
N PRO A 116 12.61 7.50 -7.40
CA PRO A 116 12.29 7.96 -6.05
C PRO A 116 13.10 7.20 -4.99
N SER A 117 13.69 7.94 -4.04
CA SER A 117 14.48 7.35 -2.96
C SER A 117 13.63 6.52 -1.98
N GLU A 118 12.33 6.80 -1.93
CA GLU A 118 11.30 6.17 -1.10
C GLU A 118 10.98 4.73 -1.51
N LEU A 119 11.42 4.33 -2.71
CA LEU A 119 11.39 2.94 -3.15
C LEU A 119 12.40 2.07 -2.39
N HIS A 120 13.37 2.66 -1.68
CA HIS A 120 14.33 1.89 -0.90
C HIS A 120 13.64 0.97 0.11
N GLN A 121 13.99 -0.32 0.06
CA GLN A 121 13.38 -1.40 0.82
C GLN A 121 11.89 -1.60 0.54
N ALA A 122 11.41 -1.20 -0.64
CA ALA A 122 10.06 -1.45 -1.12
C ALA A 122 10.04 -2.56 -2.19
N ILE A 123 8.85 -3.13 -2.39
CA ILE A 123 8.54 -3.93 -3.57
C ILE A 123 7.80 -3.03 -4.56
N GLN A 124 8.20 -3.02 -5.82
CA GLN A 124 7.54 -2.30 -6.89
C GLN A 124 6.88 -3.28 -7.87
N PHE A 125 5.66 -2.97 -8.30
CA PHE A 125 4.95 -3.63 -9.39
C PHE A 125 4.49 -2.58 -10.41
N ASP A 126 4.53 -2.91 -11.70
CA ASP A 126 3.89 -2.11 -12.75
C ASP A 126 2.49 -2.65 -13.11
N GLN A 127 1.77 -1.97 -14.01
CA GLN A 127 0.41 -2.33 -14.40
C GLN A 127 0.27 -3.76 -14.96
N ARG A 128 1.34 -4.38 -15.47
CA ARG A 128 1.30 -5.75 -16.00
C ARG A 128 1.01 -6.76 -14.90
N PHE A 129 1.43 -6.48 -13.66
CA PHE A 129 1.16 -7.34 -12.51
C PHE A 129 -0.32 -7.69 -12.36
N GLY A 130 -1.24 -6.75 -12.62
CA GLY A 130 -2.68 -7.00 -12.50
C GLY A 130 -3.25 -7.91 -13.61
N ARG A 131 -2.61 -7.96 -14.78
CA ARG A 131 -3.15 -8.64 -15.97
C ARG A 131 -2.44 -9.94 -16.30
N GLU A 132 -1.15 -10.02 -15.99
CA GLU A 132 -0.31 -11.16 -16.31
C GLU A 132 -0.29 -12.17 -15.17
N TYR A 133 0.03 -13.42 -15.46
CA TYR A 133 0.14 -14.44 -14.43
C TYR A 133 1.37 -14.17 -13.55
N SER A 134 1.16 -14.08 -12.22
CA SER A 134 2.24 -14.08 -11.24
C SER A 134 1.84 -15.04 -10.11
N PRO A 135 2.63 -16.10 -9.84
CA PRO A 135 2.25 -17.15 -8.89
C PRO A 135 2.20 -16.67 -7.44
N GLY A 136 2.86 -15.55 -7.13
CA GLY A 136 2.88 -14.94 -5.80
C GLY A 136 3.85 -13.76 -5.71
N ILE A 137 3.76 -13.02 -4.60
CA ILE A 137 4.74 -11.99 -4.23
C ILE A 137 5.95 -12.69 -3.61
N VAL A 138 7.16 -12.30 -4.04
CA VAL A 138 8.40 -12.75 -3.40
C VAL A 138 8.90 -11.63 -2.49
N PHE A 139 8.96 -11.91 -1.19
CA PHE A 139 9.60 -11.04 -0.21
C PHE A 139 11.02 -11.57 0.05
N PRO A 140 12.10 -10.85 -0.33
CA PRO A 140 13.47 -11.29 -0.05
C PRO A 140 13.75 -11.51 1.44
N GLN A 141 12.98 -10.85 2.32
CA GLN A 141 13.04 -11.01 3.76
C GLN A 141 12.64 -12.42 4.22
N LEU A 142 11.88 -13.18 3.43
CA LEU A 142 11.54 -14.58 3.73
C LEU A 142 12.70 -15.55 3.49
N ALA A 143 13.66 -15.21 2.62
CA ALA A 143 14.83 -16.05 2.35
C ALA A 143 15.91 -15.96 3.45
N ASN A 144 15.81 -14.95 4.33
CA ASN A 144 16.78 -14.64 5.37
C ASN A 144 16.18 -14.74 6.80
N ALA A 145 15.04 -15.41 6.96
CA ALA A 145 14.26 -15.48 8.20
C ALA A 145 14.46 -16.75 9.02
#